data_AF-A0A0C2WUC0-F1
#
_entry.id   AF-A0A0C2WUC0-F1
#
_cell.length_a   1.000
_cell.length_b   1.000
_cell.length_c   1.000
_cell.angle_alpha   90.00
_cell.angle_beta   90.00
_cell.angle_gamma   90.00
#
_symmetry.space_group_name_H-M   'P 1'
#
loop_
_entity.id
_entity.type
_entity.pdbx_description
1 polymer ?
#
loop_
_entity_poly.entity_id
_entity_poly.type
_entity_poly.pdbx_seq_one_letter_code
_entity_poly.pdbx_strand_id
1 'polypeptide(L)'
;MASYWSLFPDFDHDETAPIQEEFVRLSQQQNWDGKDKMKASARQKEWGKCFRAEFSQHYGQDASSLSGWQSLCSEVGLDPIPQSVEACKMALKGKVWVNIVDLVDCRRTGTKVKCHETRGHLRHYTKFNKKIFPKVEAKKNGFLTALLITL
;
A
#
# COMPACT_ATOMS: atom_id res chain seq x y z
N MET A 1 -12.89 6.07 -10.08
CA MET A 1 -11.64 6.50 -10.74
C MET A 1 -11.24 5.41 -11.71
N ALA A 2 -10.59 5.76 -12.82
CA ALA A 2 -10.00 4.75 -13.70
C ALA A 2 -8.84 4.06 -12.99
N SER A 3 -8.73 2.74 -13.16
CA SER A 3 -7.61 1.95 -12.61
C SER A 3 -6.28 2.38 -13.23
N TYR A 4 -5.17 2.30 -12.48
CA TYR A 4 -3.83 2.59 -13.02
C TYR A 4 -3.49 1.72 -14.24
N TRP A 5 -3.93 0.46 -14.22
CA TRP A 5 -3.64 -0.52 -15.27
C TRP A 5 -4.28 -0.15 -16.62
N SER A 6 -5.37 0.65 -16.61
CA SER A 6 -6.00 1.15 -17.84
C SER A 6 -5.12 2.07 -18.69
N LEU A 7 -4.01 2.58 -18.13
CA LEU A 7 -3.00 3.34 -18.88
C LEU A 7 -2.15 2.46 -19.81
N PHE A 8 -2.24 1.13 -19.66
CA PHE A 8 -1.45 0.15 -20.39
C PHE A 8 -2.38 -0.89 -21.03
N PRO A 9 -3.10 -0.54 -22.11
CA PRO A 9 -4.12 -1.42 -22.70
C PRO A 9 -3.55 -2.74 -23.24
N ASP A 10 -2.25 -2.78 -23.57
CA ASP A 10 -1.56 -3.98 -24.05
C ASP A 10 -0.99 -4.86 -22.92
N PHE A 11 -1.23 -4.51 -21.64
CA PHE A 11 -0.78 -5.30 -20.50
C PHE A 11 -1.93 -6.18 -20.00
N ASP A 12 -1.71 -7.49 -20.00
CA ASP A 12 -2.65 -8.48 -19.48
C ASP A 12 -2.58 -8.54 -17.94
N HIS A 13 -3.32 -7.62 -17.32
CA HIS A 13 -3.35 -7.41 -15.87
C HIS A 13 -4.17 -8.49 -15.16
N ASP A 14 -3.55 -9.18 -14.20
CA ASP A 14 -4.24 -10.05 -13.26
C ASP A 14 -4.66 -9.26 -12.01
N GLU A 15 -5.96 -9.01 -11.85
CA GLU A 15 -6.52 -8.27 -10.71
C GLU A 15 -6.36 -9.01 -9.37
N THR A 16 -6.13 -10.32 -9.39
CA THR A 16 -6.06 -11.18 -8.21
C THR A 16 -4.64 -11.46 -7.72
N ALA A 17 -3.64 -11.22 -8.56
CA ALA A 17 -2.22 -11.38 -8.21
C ALA A 17 -1.72 -10.26 -7.28
N PRO A 18 -0.68 -10.50 -6.44
CA PRO A 18 -0.05 -9.47 -5.64
C PRO A 18 0.41 -8.25 -6.46
N ILE A 19 0.19 -7.04 -5.95
CA ILE A 19 0.46 -5.80 -6.70
C ILE A 19 1.92 -5.69 -7.13
N GLN A 20 2.85 -6.16 -6.28
CA GLN A 20 4.26 -6.10 -6.58
C GLN A 20 4.65 -7.04 -7.73
N GLU A 21 3.98 -8.19 -7.87
CA GLU A 21 4.22 -9.14 -8.96
C GLU A 21 3.73 -8.56 -10.29
N GLU A 22 2.51 -8.03 -10.32
CA GLU A 22 1.95 -7.37 -11.51
C GLU A 22 2.77 -6.14 -11.92
N PHE A 23 3.20 -5.33 -10.95
CA PHE A 23 4.04 -4.17 -11.26
C PHE A 23 5.41 -4.58 -11.82
N VAL A 24 5.99 -5.69 -11.35
CA VAL A 24 7.24 -6.23 -11.91
C VAL A 24 7.02 -6.70 -13.35
N ARG A 25 5.94 -7.41 -13.64
CA ARG A 25 5.59 -7.81 -15.03
C ARG A 25 5.43 -6.59 -15.94
N LEU A 26 4.70 -5.58 -15.49
CA LEU A 26 4.51 -4.34 -16.25
C LEU A 26 5.83 -3.59 -16.46
N SER A 27 6.67 -3.47 -15.43
CA SER A 27 7.98 -2.82 -15.48
C SER A 27 8.89 -3.46 -16.53
N GLN A 28 8.85 -4.79 -16.67
CA GLN A 28 9.61 -5.53 -17.67
C GLN A 28 9.09 -5.23 -19.08
N GLN A 29 7.76 -5.28 -19.30
CA GLN A 29 7.13 -4.97 -20.59
C GLN A 29 7.42 -3.53 -21.03
N GLN A 30 7.38 -2.58 -20.10
CA GLN A 30 7.65 -1.16 -20.37
C GLN A 30 9.15 -0.81 -20.38
N ASN A 31 10.03 -1.80 -20.21
CA ASN A 31 11.48 -1.66 -20.22
C ASN A 31 12.01 -0.65 -19.17
N TRP A 32 11.33 -0.55 -18.02
CA TRP A 32 11.74 0.30 -16.89
C TRP A 32 12.78 -0.38 -16.00
N ASP A 33 13.02 -1.68 -16.17
CA ASP A 33 14.09 -2.38 -15.48
C ASP A 33 15.45 -2.10 -16.15
N GLY A 34 16.46 -1.81 -15.31
CA GLY A 34 17.81 -1.56 -15.78
C GLY A 34 18.70 -0.87 -14.76
N LYS A 35 20.01 -0.83 -15.06
CA LYS A 35 21.02 -0.16 -14.23
C LYS A 35 21.12 1.34 -14.49
N ASP A 36 20.50 1.82 -15.57
CA ASP A 36 20.52 3.24 -15.91
C ASP A 36 19.64 4.06 -14.94
N LYS A 37 20.12 5.26 -14.60
CA LYS A 37 19.46 6.15 -13.65
C LYS A 37 18.08 6.61 -14.12
N MET A 38 17.87 6.84 -15.41
CA MET A 38 16.57 7.24 -15.94
C MET A 38 15.54 6.13 -15.80
N LYS A 39 15.93 4.88 -16.11
CA LYS A 39 15.08 3.70 -15.93
C LYS A 39 14.70 3.48 -14.46
N ALA A 40 15.69 3.53 -13.57
CA ALA A 40 15.46 3.41 -12.13
C ALA A 40 14.49 4.50 -11.60
N SER A 41 14.67 5.74 -12.06
CA SER A 41 13.78 6.86 -11.71
C SER A 41 12.36 6.67 -12.25
N ALA A 42 12.21 6.23 -13.50
CA ALA A 42 10.92 5.92 -14.11
C ALA A 42 10.19 4.82 -13.33
N ARG A 43 10.86 3.69 -13.07
CA ARG A 43 10.32 2.58 -12.28
C ARG A 43 9.86 3.02 -10.90
N GLN A 44 10.65 3.83 -10.19
CA GLN A 44 10.28 4.34 -8.88
C GLN A 44 9.05 5.25 -8.93
N LYS A 45 8.98 6.14 -9.93
CA LYS A 45 7.85 7.05 -10.13
C LYS A 45 6.56 6.29 -10.45
N GLU A 46 6.64 5.33 -11.35
CA GLU A 46 5.49 4.52 -11.78
C GLU A 46 5.02 3.58 -10.66
N TRP A 47 5.93 3.02 -9.87
CA TRP A 47 5.58 2.24 -8.67
C TRP A 47 4.75 3.08 -7.69
N GLY A 48 5.21 4.31 -7.44
CA GLY A 48 4.51 5.24 -6.56
C GLY A 48 3.09 5.59 -7.04
N LYS A 49 2.92 5.80 -8.35
CA LYS A 49 1.61 6.08 -8.95
C LYS A 49 0.68 4.86 -8.90
N CYS A 50 1.17 3.70 -9.34
CA CYS A 50 0.46 2.42 -9.32
C CYS A 50 -0.08 2.14 -7.92
N PHE A 51 0.82 2.13 -6.95
CA PHE A 51 0.48 1.77 -5.59
C PHE A 51 -0.50 2.76 -4.95
N ARG A 52 -0.32 4.08 -5.17
CA ARG A 52 -1.26 5.07 -4.66
C ARG A 52 -2.65 4.89 -5.26
N ALA A 53 -2.75 4.61 -6.56
CA ALA A 53 -4.04 4.40 -7.23
C ALA A 53 -4.75 3.17 -6.65
N GLU A 54 -4.04 2.05 -6.51
CA GLU A 54 -4.56 0.81 -5.94
C GLU A 54 -5.00 0.97 -4.49
N PHE A 55 -4.18 1.64 -3.67
CA PHE A 55 -4.56 1.92 -2.28
C PHE A 55 -5.80 2.82 -2.21
N SER A 56 -5.85 3.90 -3.00
CA SER A 56 -7.01 4.80 -3.03
C SER A 56 -8.27 4.11 -3.55
N GLN A 57 -8.15 3.12 -4.44
CA GLN A 57 -9.29 2.32 -4.92
C GLN A 57 -9.87 1.44 -3.81
N HIS A 58 -9.03 0.82 -2.98
CA HIS A 58 -9.50 -0.07 -1.91
C HIS A 58 -9.90 0.63 -0.61
N TYR A 59 -9.15 1.65 -0.20
CA TYR A 59 -9.30 2.31 1.12
C TYR A 59 -9.72 3.77 1.04
N GLY A 60 -9.81 4.32 -0.18
CA GLY A 60 -10.11 5.73 -0.39
C GLY A 60 -8.93 6.66 -0.12
N GLN A 61 -9.20 7.94 -0.27
CA GLN A 61 -8.23 9.03 -0.07
C GLN A 61 -8.73 10.10 0.92
N ASP A 62 -10.01 10.04 1.29
CA ASP A 62 -10.62 11.00 2.19
C ASP A 62 -10.29 10.67 3.66
N ALA A 63 -9.20 11.25 4.13
CA ALA A 63 -8.75 11.09 5.52
C ALA A 63 -9.63 11.80 6.57
N SER A 64 -10.70 12.50 6.15
CA SER A 64 -11.74 13.03 7.05
C SER A 64 -12.89 12.04 7.28
N SER A 65 -12.99 11.00 6.46
CA SER A 65 -14.04 9.99 6.56
C SER A 65 -13.79 9.02 7.72
N LEU A 66 -14.62 9.11 8.78
CA LEU A 66 -14.61 8.15 9.89
C LEU A 66 -14.82 6.71 9.41
N SER A 67 -15.78 6.50 8.49
CA SER A 67 -16.08 5.17 7.94
C SER A 67 -14.88 4.52 7.24
N GLY A 68 -14.06 5.31 6.54
CA GLY A 68 -12.82 4.83 5.93
C GLY A 68 -11.79 4.40 6.97
N TRP A 69 -11.64 5.18 8.05
CA TRP A 69 -10.76 4.84 9.16
C TRP A 69 -11.22 3.60 9.93
N GLN A 70 -12.52 3.46 10.16
CA GLN A 70 -13.10 2.29 10.82
C GLN A 70 -12.96 1.03 9.98
N SER A 71 -13.16 1.14 8.66
CA SER A 71 -12.93 0.03 7.71
C SER A 71 -11.47 -0.42 7.74
N LEU A 72 -10.53 0.52 7.74
CA LEU A 72 -9.10 0.22 7.87
C LEU A 72 -8.76 -0.42 9.23
N CYS A 73 -9.36 0.07 10.33
CA CYS A 73 -9.18 -0.51 11.66
C CYS A 73 -9.71 -1.95 11.72
N SER A 74 -10.87 -2.21 11.12
CA SER A 74 -11.45 -3.55 11.02
C SER A 74 -10.54 -4.50 10.23
N GLU A 75 -10.01 -4.04 9.09
CA GLU A 75 -9.12 -4.84 8.22
C GLU A 75 -7.89 -5.34 8.97
N VAL A 76 -7.28 -4.48 9.80
CA VAL A 76 -6.10 -4.82 10.60
C VAL A 76 -6.44 -5.53 11.92
N GLY A 77 -7.72 -5.84 12.15
CA GLY A 77 -8.20 -6.60 13.30
C GLY A 77 -8.25 -5.82 14.61
N LEU A 78 -8.46 -4.50 14.57
CA LEU A 78 -8.70 -3.73 15.80
C LEU A 78 -10.11 -3.97 16.34
N ASP A 79 -10.17 -4.41 17.60
CA ASP A 79 -11.40 -4.61 18.36
C ASP A 79 -11.21 -4.07 19.80
N PRO A 80 -12.07 -3.15 20.30
CA PRO A 80 -13.18 -2.49 19.60
C PRO A 80 -12.71 -1.48 18.56
N ILE A 81 -13.50 -1.32 17.49
CA ILE A 81 -13.27 -0.30 16.47
C ILE A 81 -13.53 1.09 17.08
N PRO A 82 -12.56 2.03 17.01
CA PRO A 82 -12.73 3.37 17.56
C PRO A 82 -13.84 4.17 16.87
N GLN A 83 -14.43 5.11 17.62
CA GLN A 83 -15.59 5.90 17.17
C GLN A 83 -15.26 7.32 16.70
N SER A 84 -13.96 7.67 16.61
CA SER A 84 -13.51 8.94 16.04
C SER A 84 -12.29 8.76 15.14
N VAL A 85 -12.09 9.71 14.22
CA VAL A 85 -10.98 9.72 13.27
C VAL A 85 -9.65 9.77 14.01
N GLU A 86 -9.57 10.60 15.05
CA GLU A 86 -8.39 10.78 15.89
C GLU A 86 -8.07 9.49 16.64
N ALA A 87 -9.07 8.84 17.21
CA ALA A 87 -8.90 7.58 17.93
C ALA A 87 -8.45 6.45 17.00
N CYS A 88 -9.00 6.36 15.78
CA CYS A 88 -8.54 5.43 14.75
C CYS A 88 -7.08 5.66 14.39
N LYS A 89 -6.69 6.91 14.11
CA LYS A 89 -5.30 7.29 13.81
C LYS A 89 -4.34 6.90 14.93
N MET A 90 -4.73 7.14 16.19
CA MET A 90 -3.91 6.77 17.35
C MET A 90 -3.79 5.26 17.52
N ALA A 91 -4.89 4.52 17.35
CA ALA A 91 -4.89 3.06 17.44
C ALA A 91 -4.00 2.44 16.35
N LEU A 92 -4.14 2.87 15.10
CA LEU A 92 -3.32 2.38 13.98
C LEU A 92 -1.82 2.68 14.18
N LYS A 93 -1.48 3.89 14.65
CA LYS A 93 -0.07 4.27 14.90
C LYS A 93 0.56 3.55 16.10
N GLY A 94 -0.25 3.25 17.12
CA GLY A 94 0.25 2.79 18.42
C GLY A 94 0.13 1.28 18.65
N LYS A 95 -0.83 0.62 18.01
CA LYS A 95 -1.19 -0.78 18.28
C LYS A 95 -1.02 -1.71 17.10
N VAL A 96 -0.86 -1.18 15.88
CA VAL A 96 -0.85 -1.99 14.65
C VAL A 96 0.47 -1.82 13.93
N TRP A 97 1.11 -2.94 13.62
CA TRP A 97 2.32 -2.98 12.81
C TRP A 97 2.05 -3.78 11.54
N VAL A 98 1.56 -3.13 10.50
CA VAL A 98 1.22 -3.76 9.21
C VAL A 98 2.04 -3.17 8.08
N ASN A 99 2.40 -3.98 7.08
CA ASN A 99 3.04 -3.48 5.89
C ASN A 99 1.99 -2.91 4.92
N ILE A 100 2.25 -1.72 4.38
CA ILE A 100 1.32 -1.04 3.47
C ILE A 100 1.07 -1.85 2.19
N VAL A 101 2.09 -2.52 1.65
CA VAL A 101 1.96 -3.40 0.47
C VAL A 101 1.04 -4.57 0.78
N ASP A 102 1.17 -5.16 1.96
CA ASP A 102 0.32 -6.28 2.38
C ASP A 102 -1.16 -5.87 2.52
N LEU A 103 -1.46 -4.60 2.86
CA LEU A 103 -2.85 -4.11 2.89
C LEU A 103 -3.49 -4.04 1.51
N VAL A 104 -2.70 -3.78 0.46
CA VAL A 104 -3.22 -3.81 -0.91
C VAL A 104 -3.30 -5.24 -1.41
N ASP A 105 -2.27 -6.05 -1.15
CA ASP A 105 -2.25 -7.47 -1.53
C ASP A 105 -3.39 -8.26 -0.88
N CYS A 106 -3.75 -7.99 0.38
CA CYS A 106 -4.84 -8.68 1.06
C CYS A 106 -6.18 -8.48 0.34
N ARG A 107 -6.42 -7.28 -0.20
CA ARG A 107 -7.62 -6.95 -0.97
C ARG A 107 -7.63 -7.55 -2.36
N ARG A 108 -6.47 -7.60 -3.02
CA ARG A 108 -6.30 -8.21 -4.36
C ARG A 108 -6.44 -9.73 -4.30
N THR A 109 -5.81 -10.36 -3.31
CA THR A 109 -5.73 -11.82 -3.18
C THR A 109 -6.85 -12.44 -2.34
N GLY A 110 -7.66 -11.62 -1.65
CA GLY A 110 -8.68 -12.09 -0.71
C GLY A 110 -8.10 -12.72 0.57
N THR A 111 -6.80 -12.52 0.85
CA THR A 111 -6.14 -13.06 2.04
C THR A 111 -6.31 -12.12 3.24
N LYS A 112 -6.10 -12.62 4.46
CA LYS A 112 -6.11 -11.77 5.65
C LYS A 112 -4.80 -10.99 5.74
N VAL A 113 -4.87 -9.69 6.06
CA VAL A 113 -3.66 -8.88 6.22
C VAL A 113 -2.78 -9.36 7.38
N LYS A 114 -1.47 -9.38 7.16
CA LYS A 114 -0.48 -9.77 8.17
C LYS A 114 -0.13 -8.59 9.07
N CYS A 115 -0.60 -8.64 10.32
CA CYS A 115 -0.12 -7.76 11.37
C CYS A 115 1.09 -8.39 12.08
N HIS A 116 2.09 -7.56 12.38
CA HIS A 116 3.29 -7.95 13.11
C HIS A 116 3.16 -7.57 14.59
N GLU A 117 3.82 -8.34 15.45
CA GLU A 117 3.79 -8.13 16.90
C GLU A 117 4.49 -6.83 17.33
N THR A 118 5.55 -6.44 16.61
CA THR A 118 6.36 -5.29 16.96
C THR A 118 6.75 -4.47 15.74
N ARG A 119 7.02 -3.18 15.97
CA ARG A 119 7.63 -2.29 14.96
C ARG A 119 8.94 -2.85 14.42
N GLY A 120 9.74 -3.51 15.27
CA GLY A 120 11.01 -4.14 14.88
C GLY A 120 10.80 -5.27 13.88
N HIS A 121 9.82 -6.15 14.14
CA HIS A 121 9.45 -7.23 13.22
C HIS A 121 8.93 -6.70 11.89
N LEU A 122 8.05 -5.70 11.90
CA LEU A 122 7.58 -5.06 10.66
C LEU A 122 8.74 -4.46 9.85
N ARG A 123 9.68 -3.79 10.51
CA ARG A 123 10.86 -3.20 9.86
C ARG A 123 11.72 -4.27 9.19
N HIS A 124 12.04 -5.35 9.91
CA HIS A 124 12.84 -6.46 9.39
C HIS A 124 12.14 -7.11 8.19
N TYR A 125 10.86 -7.44 8.35
CA TYR A 125 10.02 -8.02 7.29
C TYR A 125 9.96 -7.13 6.05
N THR A 126 9.75 -5.83 6.22
CA THR A 126 9.67 -4.86 5.11
C THR A 126 10.98 -4.81 4.32
N LYS A 127 12.13 -4.82 5.00
CA LYS A 127 13.45 -4.82 4.35
C LYS A 127 13.74 -6.15 3.65
N PHE A 128 13.50 -7.25 4.35
CA PHE A 128 13.78 -8.60 3.85
C PHE A 128 12.99 -8.88 2.56
N ASN A 129 11.71 -8.54 2.54
CA ASN A 129 10.82 -8.75 1.39
C ASN A 129 10.86 -7.62 0.35
N LYS A 130 11.64 -6.54 0.61
CA LYS A 130 11.70 -5.34 -0.23
C LYS A 130 10.33 -4.68 -0.50
N LYS A 131 9.34 -4.89 0.39
CA LYS A 131 7.98 -4.35 0.33
C LYS A 131 7.93 -2.89 0.77
N ILE A 132 8.67 -2.04 0.04
CA ILE A 132 8.89 -0.63 0.41
C ILE A 132 7.96 0.27 -0.39
N PHE A 133 7.19 1.07 0.33
CA PHE A 133 6.33 2.09 -0.26
C PHE A 133 7.00 3.48 -0.24
N PRO A 134 6.98 4.24 -1.36
CA PRO A 134 7.58 5.56 -1.42
C PRO A 134 6.97 6.54 -0.41
N LYS A 135 7.80 7.05 0.52
CA LYS A 135 7.38 8.02 1.55
C LYS A 135 6.68 9.25 0.99
N VAL A 136 7.12 9.76 -0.16
CA VAL A 136 6.52 10.94 -0.81
C VAL A 136 5.07 10.67 -1.24
N GLU A 137 4.79 9.46 -1.71
CA GLU A 137 3.44 9.06 -2.13
C GLU A 137 2.55 8.77 -0.92
N ALA A 138 3.11 8.18 0.14
CA ALA A 138 2.40 7.99 1.40
C ALA A 138 1.90 9.27 2.02
N LYS A 139 2.71 10.35 1.95
CA LYS A 139 2.31 11.65 2.48
C LYS A 139 1.17 12.31 1.71
N LYS A 140 0.87 11.86 0.49
CA LYS A 140 -0.25 12.37 -0.32
C LYS A 140 -1.59 11.72 0.05
N ASN A 141 -1.58 10.66 0.86
CA ASN A 141 -2.79 9.98 1.34
C ASN A 141 -2.77 9.96 2.89
N GLY A 142 -3.80 10.52 3.52
CA GLY A 142 -3.84 10.66 4.97
C GLY A 142 -3.94 9.32 5.71
N PHE A 143 -4.54 8.30 5.11
CA PHE A 143 -4.55 6.93 5.67
C PHE A 143 -3.15 6.33 5.68
N LEU A 144 -2.45 6.38 4.54
CA LEU A 144 -1.08 5.88 4.40
C LEU A 144 -0.12 6.54 5.38
N THR A 145 -0.29 7.84 5.61
CA THR A 145 0.54 8.59 6.55
C THR A 145 0.45 8.05 7.98
N ALA A 146 -0.69 7.48 8.40
CA ALA A 146 -0.85 6.89 9.73
C ALA A 146 -0.15 5.54 9.89
N LEU A 147 0.15 4.84 8.80
CA LEU A 147 0.76 3.50 8.80
C LEU A 147 2.26 3.52 8.51
N LEU A 148 2.84 4.69 8.24
CA LEU A 148 4.26 4.83 7.96
C LEU A 148 5.13 4.50 9.17
N ILE A 149 6.10 3.60 8.96
CA ILE A 149 7.22 3.40 9.86
C ILE A 149 8.54 3.84 9.20
N THR A 150 9.49 4.28 10.02
CA THR A 150 10.87 4.51 9.55
C THR A 150 11.60 3.18 9.44
N LEU A 151 12.16 2.90 8.25
CA LEU A 151 13.00 1.74 7.96
C LEU A 151 14.45 1.98 8.36
#